data_AF-A0A833D320-F1
#
_entry.id   AF-A0A833D320-F1
#
_cell.length_a   1.000
_cell.length_b   1.000
_cell.length_c   1.000
_cell.angle_alpha   90.00
_cell.angle_beta   90.00
_cell.angle_gamma   90.00
#
_symmetry.space_group_name_H-M   'P 1'
#
loop_
_entity.id
_entity.type
_entity.pdbx_description
1 polymer ?
#
loop_
_entity_poly.entity_id
_entity_poly.type
_entity_poly.pdbx_seq_one_letter_code
_entity_poly.pdbx_strand_id
1 'polypeptide(L)'
;MMFGLPASELALLAALIILGGLVTGLLAGLFGVGGGGVIVPVLYEIFRVMDVAEDVRMQLCVGTSLAIIIPTSIRSFRAHLARGRLPTHILRIWALPVTAGVVIGGVIAAFAPASIFKAAFVVIAIGIGAKLIFGRESWRLGDRLPGRVAMGGYGVVIGLYSALMGVGGGSVSSAILMLYGEAIHA
;
A
#
# COMPACT_ATOMS: atom_id res chain seq x y z
N MET A 1 -16.23 -13.64 26.36
CA MET A 1 -14.89 -13.35 25.84
C MET A 1 -14.81 -13.85 24.41
N MET A 2 -14.84 -12.96 23.42
CA MET A 2 -14.45 -13.30 22.04
C MET A 2 -12.96 -13.00 21.94
N PHE A 3 -12.14 -14.00 21.59
CA PHE A 3 -10.68 -13.86 21.38
C PHE A 3 -9.81 -13.56 22.61
N GLY A 4 -10.31 -13.77 23.83
CA GLY A 4 -9.52 -13.56 25.06
C GLY A 4 -9.35 -12.10 25.49
N LEU A 5 -9.96 -11.16 24.77
CA LEU A 5 -10.00 -9.73 25.13
C LEU A 5 -11.38 -9.35 25.70
N PRO A 6 -11.46 -8.40 26.65
CA PRO A 6 -12.72 -7.87 27.15
C PRO A 6 -13.48 -7.13 26.03
N ALA A 7 -14.81 -7.19 26.08
CA ALA A 7 -15.66 -6.62 25.02
C ALA A 7 -15.48 -5.09 24.87
N SER A 8 -15.09 -4.40 25.94
CA SER A 8 -14.76 -2.97 25.93
C SER A 8 -13.53 -2.66 25.07
N GLU A 9 -12.48 -3.47 25.13
CA GLU A 9 -11.27 -3.29 24.32
C GLU A 9 -11.56 -3.55 22.84
N LEU A 10 -12.37 -4.57 22.54
CA LEU A 10 -12.79 -4.86 21.16
C LEU A 10 -13.62 -3.71 20.58
N ALA A 11 -14.53 -3.14 21.38
CA ALA A 11 -15.33 -1.99 20.99
C ALA A 11 -14.47 -0.74 20.76
N LEU A 12 -13.49 -0.50 21.63
CA LEU A 12 -12.55 0.63 21.51
C LEU A 12 -11.68 0.47 20.26
N LEU A 13 -11.12 -0.71 20.01
CA LEU A 13 -10.36 -1.00 18.81
C LEU A 13 -11.19 -0.77 17.54
N ALA A 14 -12.43 -1.28 17.51
CA ALA A 14 -13.33 -1.09 16.38
C ALA A 14 -13.61 0.41 16.14
N ALA A 15 -13.89 1.18 17.19
CA ALA A 15 -14.11 2.62 17.09
C ALA A 15 -12.88 3.37 16.55
N LEU A 16 -11.68 3.04 17.04
CA LEU A 16 -10.43 3.64 16.58
C LEU A 16 -10.12 3.31 15.12
N ILE A 17 -10.35 2.06 14.68
CA ILE A 17 -10.15 1.66 13.29
C ILE A 17 -11.15 2.38 12.36
N ILE A 18 -12.41 2.53 12.77
CA ILE A 18 -13.41 3.25 11.98
C ILE A 18 -13.01 4.72 11.83
N LEU A 19 -12.63 5.38 12.93
CA LEU A 19 -12.20 6.78 12.91
C LEU A 19 -10.94 6.97 12.08
N GLY A 20 -9.93 6.11 12.28
CA GLY A 20 -8.70 6.11 11.48
C GLY A 20 -8.99 5.86 9.99
N GLY A 21 -9.90 4.95 9.67
CA GLY A 21 -10.37 4.69 8.31
C GLY A 21 -11.02 5.92 7.65
N LEU A 22 -11.83 6.67 8.39
CA LEU A 22 -12.44 7.90 7.90
C LEU A 22 -11.40 9.00 7.63
N VAL A 23 -10.48 9.23 8.57
CA VAL A 23 -9.42 10.23 8.43
C VAL A 23 -8.50 9.87 7.27
N THR A 24 -8.04 8.62 7.20
CA THR A 24 -7.16 8.15 6.13
C THR A 24 -7.83 8.21 4.77
N GLY A 25 -9.12 7.86 4.66
CA GLY A 25 -9.90 7.98 3.44
C GLY A 25 -10.06 9.42 2.96
N LEU A 26 -10.32 10.35 3.88
CA LEU A 26 -10.43 11.78 3.57
C LEU A 26 -9.08 12.33 3.07
N LEU A 27 -7.99 12.05 3.79
CA LEU A 27 -6.64 12.47 3.38
C LEU A 27 -6.24 11.84 2.04
N ALA A 28 -6.57 10.57 1.83
CA ALA A 28 -6.31 9.88 0.56
C ALA A 28 -7.04 10.55 -0.62
N GLY A 29 -8.29 10.98 -0.41
CA GLY A 29 -9.08 11.70 -1.40
C GLY A 29 -8.55 13.11 -1.67
N LEU A 30 -8.11 13.83 -0.64
CA LEU A 30 -7.55 15.18 -0.77
C LEU A 30 -6.19 15.19 -1.49
N PHE A 31 -5.30 14.27 -1.14
CA PHE A 31 -3.95 14.22 -1.72
C PHE A 31 -3.86 13.39 -3.00
N GLY A 32 -4.87 12.56 -3.29
CA GLY A 32 -4.86 11.66 -4.46
C GLY A 32 -3.78 10.56 -4.42
N VAL A 33 -3.13 10.33 -3.27
CA VAL A 33 -1.96 9.43 -3.14
C VAL A 33 -2.35 7.95 -2.92
N GLY A 34 -3.64 7.65 -2.69
CA GLY A 34 -4.11 6.32 -2.33
C GLY A 34 -3.83 6.00 -0.85
N GLY A 35 -4.87 5.69 -0.08
CA GLY A 35 -4.85 5.77 1.39
C GLY A 35 -3.92 4.82 2.14
N GLY A 36 -3.28 3.87 1.46
CA GLY A 36 -2.36 2.94 2.11
C GLY A 36 -1.15 3.62 2.77
N GLY A 37 -0.63 4.70 2.18
CA GLY A 37 0.50 5.43 2.80
C GLY A 37 0.14 6.13 4.12
N VAL A 38 -1.15 6.41 4.33
CA VAL A 38 -1.67 7.15 5.50
C VAL A 38 -2.19 6.21 6.58
N ILE A 39 -2.69 5.02 6.21
CA ILE A 39 -3.31 4.10 7.18
C ILE A 39 -2.29 3.49 8.14
N VAL A 40 -1.06 3.21 7.69
CA VAL A 40 0.00 2.61 8.51
C VAL A 40 0.41 3.50 9.71
N PRO A 41 0.73 4.79 9.55
CA PRO A 41 1.08 5.64 10.69
C PRO A 41 -0.12 5.87 11.62
N VAL A 42 -1.34 5.93 11.09
CA VAL A 42 -2.56 6.03 11.91
C VAL A 42 -2.75 4.77 12.77
N LEU A 43 -2.58 3.57 12.18
CA LEU A 43 -2.62 2.31 12.91
C LEU A 43 -1.49 2.23 13.96
N TYR A 44 -0.30 2.76 13.65
CA TYR A 44 0.81 2.79 14.59
C TYR A 44 0.47 3.61 15.84
N GLU A 45 -0.16 4.77 15.67
CA GLU A 45 -0.63 5.60 16.77
C GLU A 45 -1.76 4.94 17.57
N ILE A 46 -2.72 4.31 16.88
CA ILE A 46 -3.79 3.54 17.53
C ILE A 46 -3.20 2.43 18.40
N PHE A 47 -2.28 1.62 17.86
CA PHE A 47 -1.66 0.55 18.62
C PHE A 47 -0.73 1.05 19.72
N ARG A 48 -0.13 2.25 19.58
CA ARG A 48 0.61 2.89 20.65
C ARG A 48 -0.29 3.28 21.82
N VAL A 49 -1.46 3.85 21.56
CA VAL A 49 -2.45 4.21 22.59
C VAL A 49 -3.04 2.97 23.28
N MET A 50 -3.11 1.85 22.54
CA MET A 50 -3.52 0.53 23.05
C MET A 50 -2.42 -0.22 23.82
N ASP A 51 -1.27 0.42 24.09
CA ASP A 51 -0.12 -0.17 24.80
C ASP A 51 0.45 -1.45 24.16
N VAL A 52 0.36 -1.54 22.82
CA VAL A 52 0.97 -2.65 22.06
C VAL A 52 2.49 -2.48 22.08
N ALA A 53 3.21 -3.56 22.42
CA ALA A 53 4.67 -3.59 22.48
C ALA A 53 5.32 -3.15 21.15
N GLU A 54 6.39 -2.35 21.23
CA GLU A 54 7.01 -1.69 20.06
C GLU A 54 7.60 -2.68 19.04
N ASP A 55 8.08 -3.82 19.51
CA ASP A 55 8.69 -4.90 18.72
C ASP A 55 7.71 -5.54 17.72
N VAL A 56 6.43 -5.64 18.08
CA VAL A 56 5.38 -6.21 17.22
C VAL A 56 4.45 -5.16 16.59
N ARG A 57 4.45 -3.93 17.12
CA ARG A 57 3.51 -2.86 16.72
C ARG A 57 3.51 -2.61 15.21
N MET A 58 4.69 -2.52 14.61
CA MET A 58 4.80 -2.22 13.18
C MET A 58 4.34 -3.39 12.30
N GLN A 59 4.62 -4.64 12.69
CA GLN A 59 4.14 -5.83 11.99
C GLN A 59 2.60 -5.91 12.03
N LEU A 60 2.00 -5.57 13.18
CA LEU A 60 0.55 -5.48 13.31
C LEU A 60 -0.04 -4.39 12.40
N CYS A 61 0.58 -3.21 12.32
CA CYS A 61 0.15 -2.14 11.40
C CYS A 61 0.11 -2.62 9.95
N VAL A 62 1.21 -3.24 9.49
CA VAL A 62 1.36 -3.73 8.11
C VAL A 62 0.34 -4.82 7.81
N GLY A 63 0.21 -5.81 8.71
CA GLY A 63 -0.75 -6.91 8.57
C GLY A 63 -2.21 -6.43 8.55
N THR A 64 -2.59 -5.55 9.48
CA THR A 64 -3.94 -4.97 9.53
C THR A 64 -4.23 -4.13 8.28
N SER A 65 -3.26 -3.34 7.80
CA SER A 65 -3.42 -2.57 6.58
C SER A 65 -3.64 -3.47 5.35
N LEU A 66 -2.86 -4.54 5.18
CA LEU A 66 -3.08 -5.51 4.10
C LEU A 66 -4.47 -6.15 4.19
N ALA A 67 -4.90 -6.53 5.40
CA ALA A 67 -6.23 -7.09 5.62
C ALA A 67 -7.36 -6.12 5.19
N ILE A 68 -7.19 -4.82 5.43
CA ILE A 68 -8.13 -3.77 4.99
C ILE A 68 -8.09 -3.57 3.46
N ILE A 69 -6.91 -3.69 2.86
CA ILE A 69 -6.68 -3.42 1.43
C ILE A 69 -7.19 -4.55 0.52
N ILE A 70 -7.18 -5.81 0.98
CA ILE A 70 -7.66 -6.95 0.19
C ILE A 70 -9.12 -6.78 -0.30
N PRO A 71 -10.13 -6.57 0.56
CA PRO A 71 -11.52 -6.47 0.12
C PRO A 71 -11.78 -5.23 -0.75
N THR A 72 -11.11 -4.12 -0.44
CA THR A 72 -11.23 -2.87 -1.22
C THR A 72 -10.61 -3.02 -2.60
N SER A 73 -9.47 -3.69 -2.71
CA SER A 73 -8.81 -4.00 -3.99
C SER A 73 -9.63 -4.93 -4.86
N ILE A 74 -10.27 -5.96 -4.28
CA ILE A 74 -11.19 -6.85 -5.01
C ILE A 74 -12.37 -6.05 -5.56
N ARG A 75 -12.96 -5.17 -4.75
CA ARG A 75 -14.11 -4.34 -5.15
C ARG A 75 -13.72 -3.35 -6.26
N SER A 76 -12.56 -2.71 -6.14
CA SER A 76 -12.00 -1.82 -7.15
C SER A 76 -11.73 -2.57 -8.46
N PHE A 77 -11.06 -3.72 -8.40
CA PHE A 77 -10.80 -4.57 -9.57
C PHE A 77 -12.09 -4.93 -10.32
N ARG A 78 -13.12 -5.40 -9.60
CA ARG A 78 -14.44 -5.72 -10.18
C ARG A 78 -15.08 -4.50 -10.85
N ALA A 79 -15.01 -3.32 -10.23
CA ALA A 79 -15.55 -2.10 -10.80
C ALA A 79 -14.81 -1.66 -12.08
N HIS A 80 -13.48 -1.83 -12.14
CA HIS A 80 -12.72 -1.57 -13.37
C HIS A 80 -13.01 -2.62 -14.45
N LEU A 81 -13.23 -3.88 -14.06
CA LEU A 81 -13.54 -4.97 -14.99
C LEU A 81 -14.88 -4.75 -15.65
N ALA A 82 -15.90 -4.38 -14.88
CA ALA A 82 -17.23 -4.04 -15.38
C ALA A 82 -17.21 -2.82 -16.33
N ARG A 83 -16.26 -1.90 -16.18
CA ARG A 83 -16.10 -0.72 -17.04
C ARG A 83 -15.30 -0.99 -18.33
N GLY A 84 -14.74 -2.19 -18.51
CA GLY A 84 -13.97 -2.56 -19.72
C GLY A 84 -12.64 -1.79 -19.91
N ARG A 85 -12.21 -1.00 -18.92
CA ARG A 85 -11.02 -0.13 -18.99
C ARG A 85 -9.76 -0.76 -18.39
N LEU A 86 -9.73 -2.08 -18.24
CA LEU A 86 -8.60 -2.78 -17.63
C LEU A 86 -7.50 -3.03 -18.67
N PRO A 87 -6.26 -2.53 -18.46
CA PRO A 87 -5.14 -2.79 -19.35
C PRO A 87 -4.64 -4.24 -19.16
N THR A 88 -5.37 -5.20 -19.74
CA THR A 88 -5.15 -6.64 -19.57
C THR A 88 -3.75 -7.09 -20.01
N HIS A 89 -3.14 -6.40 -20.98
CA HIS A 89 -1.77 -6.64 -21.39
C HIS A 89 -0.76 -6.39 -20.26
N ILE A 90 -0.87 -5.25 -19.57
CA ILE A 90 0.00 -4.89 -18.44
C ILE A 90 -0.26 -5.85 -17.27
N LEU A 91 -1.54 -6.14 -17.00
CA LEU A 91 -1.94 -7.05 -15.92
C LEU A 91 -1.30 -8.43 -16.08
N ARG A 92 -1.26 -8.98 -17.30
CA ARG A 92 -0.64 -10.29 -17.57
C ARG A 92 0.88 -10.29 -17.36
N ILE A 93 1.54 -9.17 -17.69
CA ILE A 93 2.99 -9.03 -17.49
C ILE A 93 3.32 -8.89 -16.00
N TRP A 94 2.48 -8.18 -15.24
CA TRP A 94 2.72 -7.90 -13.82
C TRP A 94 2.16 -8.95 -12.86
N ALA A 95 1.17 -9.74 -13.25
CA ALA A 95 0.52 -10.71 -12.36
C ALA A 95 1.53 -11.64 -11.67
N LEU A 96 2.39 -12.32 -12.44
CA LEU A 96 3.35 -13.26 -11.88
C LEU A 96 4.48 -12.55 -11.10
N PRO A 97 5.14 -11.50 -11.64
CA PRO A 97 6.21 -10.81 -10.91
C PRO A 97 5.74 -10.10 -9.63
N VAL A 98 4.55 -9.47 -9.64
CA VAL A 98 3.98 -8.86 -8.44
C VAL A 98 3.68 -9.93 -7.40
N THR A 99 3.07 -11.04 -7.79
CA THR A 99 2.78 -12.15 -6.87
C THR A 99 4.07 -12.71 -6.27
N ALA A 100 5.11 -12.92 -7.09
CA ALA A 100 6.42 -13.35 -6.62
C ALA A 100 7.02 -12.33 -5.64
N GLY A 101 6.96 -11.03 -5.95
CA GLY A 101 7.41 -9.97 -5.06
C GLY A 101 6.66 -9.92 -3.73
N VAL A 102 5.34 -10.15 -3.74
CA VAL A 102 4.52 -10.23 -2.51
C VAL A 102 4.90 -11.44 -1.68
N VAL A 103 5.11 -12.61 -2.29
CA VAL A 103 5.53 -13.83 -1.57
C VAL A 103 6.91 -13.62 -0.94
N ILE A 104 7.88 -13.13 -1.71
CA ILE A 104 9.23 -12.84 -1.20
C ILE A 104 9.14 -11.80 -0.09
N GLY A 105 8.38 -10.72 -0.29
CA GLY A 105 8.20 -9.66 0.70
C GLY A 105 7.52 -10.14 1.97
N GLY A 106 6.54 -11.03 1.86
CA GLY A 106 5.88 -11.67 2.99
C GLY A 106 6.80 -12.58 3.80
N VAL A 107 7.66 -13.36 3.11
CA VAL A 107 8.69 -14.16 3.78
C VAL A 107 9.69 -13.26 4.48
N ILE A 108 10.20 -12.21 3.82
CA ILE A 108 11.09 -11.23 4.45
C ILE A 108 10.41 -10.60 5.66
N ALA A 109 9.16 -10.18 5.54
CA ALA A 109 8.38 -9.56 6.60
C ALA A 109 8.22 -10.46 7.84
N ALA A 110 8.09 -11.78 7.65
CA ALA A 110 7.96 -12.74 8.73
C ALA A 110 9.21 -12.84 9.62
N PHE A 111 10.39 -12.55 9.06
CA PHE A 111 11.68 -12.63 9.78
C PHE A 111 12.34 -11.26 9.99
N ALA A 112 11.76 -10.18 9.45
CA ALA A 112 12.31 -8.84 9.54
C ALA A 112 12.01 -8.20 10.90
N PRO A 113 13.01 -7.56 11.54
CA PRO A 113 12.78 -6.75 12.72
C PRO A 113 11.94 -5.51 12.40
N ALA A 114 11.20 -4.99 13.38
CA ALA A 114 10.36 -3.79 13.25
C ALA A 114 11.11 -2.55 12.72
N SER A 115 12.42 -2.49 12.93
CA SER A 115 13.30 -1.44 12.41
C SER A 115 13.32 -1.36 10.88
N ILE A 116 13.26 -2.50 10.17
CA ILE A 116 13.25 -2.53 8.70
C ILE A 116 11.99 -1.86 8.18
N PHE A 117 10.82 -2.21 8.73
CA PHE A 117 9.54 -1.61 8.36
C PHE A 117 9.49 -0.11 8.66
N LYS A 118 10.01 0.31 9.83
CA LYS A 118 10.11 1.73 10.21
C LYS A 118 11.02 2.50 9.25
N ALA A 119 12.20 1.97 8.94
CA ALA A 119 13.14 2.58 7.99
C ALA A 119 12.56 2.67 6.58
N ALA A 120 11.92 1.60 6.12
CA ALA A 120 11.26 1.55 4.83
C ALA A 120 10.19 2.67 4.77
N PHE A 121 9.30 2.77 5.77
CA PHE A 121 8.28 3.81 5.83
C PHE A 121 8.88 5.23 5.76
N VAL A 122 9.95 5.50 6.53
CA VAL A 122 10.63 6.81 6.54
C VAL A 122 11.17 7.19 5.15
N VAL A 123 11.87 6.27 4.48
CA VAL A 123 12.43 6.53 3.14
C VAL A 123 11.34 6.95 2.16
N ILE A 124 10.18 6.32 2.25
CA ILE A 124 9.06 6.57 1.35
C ILE A 124 8.28 7.82 1.71
N ALA A 125 8.03 8.06 2.99
CA ALA A 125 7.40 9.30 3.44
C ALA A 125 8.22 10.51 2.98
N ILE A 126 9.56 10.42 3.07
CA ILE A 126 10.48 11.42 2.52
C ILE A 126 10.35 11.50 1.00
N GLY A 127 10.32 10.36 0.29
CA GLY A 127 10.17 10.34 -1.17
C GLY A 127 8.85 10.96 -1.67
N ILE A 128 7.73 10.67 -1.01
CA ILE A 128 6.41 11.23 -1.31
C ILE A 128 6.41 12.73 -0.98
N GLY A 129 6.92 13.13 0.19
CA GLY A 129 7.04 14.52 0.58
C GLY A 129 7.90 15.33 -0.39
N ALA A 130 9.04 14.77 -0.79
CA ALA A 130 9.93 15.37 -1.79
C ALA A 130 9.23 15.49 -3.15
N LYS A 131 8.49 14.47 -3.61
CA LYS A 131 7.68 14.56 -4.83
C LYS A 131 6.59 15.64 -4.71
N LEU A 132 5.97 15.81 -3.55
CA LEU A 132 4.94 16.83 -3.36
C LEU A 132 5.51 18.26 -3.38
N ILE A 133 6.74 18.44 -2.91
CA ILE A 133 7.43 19.74 -2.87
C ILE A 133 8.10 20.08 -4.20
N PHE A 134 8.75 19.10 -4.85
CA PHE A 134 9.60 19.30 -6.03
C PHE A 134 9.03 18.74 -7.33
N GLY A 135 7.91 18.01 -7.26
CA GLY A 135 7.32 17.32 -8.41
C GLY A 135 6.81 18.29 -9.47
N ARG A 136 7.43 18.24 -10.65
CA ARG A 136 6.92 18.86 -11.87
C ARG A 136 6.27 17.78 -12.73
N GLU A 137 5.09 18.06 -13.30
CA GLU A 137 4.34 17.13 -14.17
C GLU A 137 5.12 16.68 -15.42
N SER A 138 6.23 17.35 -15.75
CA SER A 138 7.04 17.10 -16.95
C SER A 138 8.06 15.96 -16.82
N TRP A 139 8.17 15.28 -15.67
CA TRP A 139 9.09 14.14 -15.51
C TRP A 139 8.50 12.87 -16.12
N ARG A 140 8.81 12.65 -17.41
CA ARG A 140 8.50 11.40 -18.13
C ARG A 140 9.81 10.66 -18.40
N LEU A 141 9.95 9.41 -17.95
CA LEU A 141 11.13 8.58 -18.22
C LEU A 141 11.19 8.13 -19.68
N GLY A 142 10.06 8.14 -20.38
CA GLY A 142 9.94 7.86 -21.81
C GLY A 142 8.47 7.82 -22.26
N ASP A 143 8.24 7.88 -23.57
CA ASP A 143 6.90 7.90 -24.16
C ASP A 143 6.29 6.51 -24.37
N ARG A 144 7.03 5.43 -24.03
CA ARG A 144 6.58 4.04 -24.20
C ARG A 144 6.95 3.21 -22.99
N LEU A 145 6.10 2.25 -22.65
CA LEU A 145 6.39 1.25 -21.64
C LEU A 145 7.66 0.47 -22.00
N PRO A 146 8.54 0.19 -21.03
CA PRO A 146 9.77 -0.53 -21.28
C PRO A 146 9.49 -2.02 -21.59
N GLY A 147 10.49 -2.73 -22.12
CA GLY A 147 10.34 -4.12 -22.52
C GLY A 147 9.90 -5.06 -21.38
N ARG A 148 9.43 -6.26 -21.74
CA ARG A 148 8.87 -7.26 -20.79
C ARG A 148 9.75 -7.55 -19.57
N VAL A 149 11.07 -7.55 -19.73
CA VAL A 149 12.03 -7.80 -18.64
C VAL A 149 12.02 -6.67 -17.61
N ALA A 150 12.08 -5.42 -18.07
CA ALA A 150 12.01 -4.24 -17.20
C ALA A 150 10.65 -4.15 -16.51
N MET A 151 9.56 -4.42 -17.25
CA MET A 151 8.21 -4.50 -16.68
C MET A 151 8.09 -5.60 -15.63
N GLY A 152 8.75 -6.75 -15.81
CA GLY A 152 8.84 -7.79 -14.80
C GLY A 152 9.56 -7.32 -13.53
N GLY A 153 10.69 -6.62 -13.69
CA GLY A 153 11.43 -6.01 -12.58
C GLY A 153 10.57 -5.03 -11.77
N TYR A 154 9.85 -4.13 -12.45
CA TYR A 154 8.89 -3.24 -11.78
C TYR A 154 7.82 -4.02 -11.01
N GLY A 155 7.28 -5.09 -11.59
CA GLY A 155 6.31 -5.94 -10.92
C GLY A 155 6.84 -6.53 -9.60
N VAL A 156 8.07 -7.08 -9.60
CA VAL A 156 8.68 -7.59 -8.36
C VAL A 156 8.84 -6.50 -7.31
N VAL A 157 9.33 -5.32 -7.72
CA VAL A 157 9.51 -4.17 -6.81
C VAL A 157 8.17 -3.71 -6.23
N ILE A 158 7.12 -3.61 -7.05
CA ILE A 158 5.76 -3.26 -6.60
C ILE A 158 5.26 -4.30 -5.57
N GLY A 159 5.48 -5.59 -5.82
CA GLY A 159 5.07 -6.66 -4.91
C GLY A 159 5.80 -6.61 -3.57
N LEU A 160 7.13 -6.49 -3.60
CA LEU A 160 7.98 -6.36 -2.42
C LEU A 160 7.58 -5.14 -1.59
N TYR A 161 7.42 -3.99 -2.25
CA TYR A 161 6.96 -2.76 -1.64
C TYR A 161 5.61 -2.95 -0.95
N SER A 162 4.65 -3.57 -1.64
CA SER A 162 3.29 -3.70 -1.14
C SER A 162 3.23 -4.56 0.12
N ALA A 163 3.99 -5.67 0.12
CA ALA A 163 4.08 -6.57 1.27
C ALA A 163 4.79 -5.94 2.47
N LEU A 164 5.92 -5.25 2.24
CA LEU A 164 6.70 -4.63 3.31
C LEU A 164 6.02 -3.39 3.89
N MET A 165 5.33 -2.61 3.08
CA MET A 165 4.72 -1.37 3.55
C MET A 165 3.29 -1.54 4.03
N GLY A 166 2.63 -2.65 3.70
CA GLY A 166 1.20 -2.79 3.89
C GLY A 166 0.41 -1.75 3.08
N VAL A 167 0.99 -1.22 2.01
CA VAL A 167 0.35 -0.25 1.10
C VAL A 167 -0.03 -1.00 -0.17
N GLY A 168 -1.24 -0.81 -0.66
CA GLY A 168 -1.68 -1.44 -1.90
C GLY A 168 -0.80 -1.01 -3.07
N GLY A 169 -0.30 -1.97 -3.85
CA GLY A 169 0.59 -1.73 -4.99
C GLY A 169 0.01 -0.80 -6.07
N GLY A 170 -1.27 -0.43 -6.01
CA GLY A 170 -1.94 0.47 -6.95
C GLY A 170 -1.36 1.88 -7.01
N SER A 171 -0.92 2.48 -5.90
CA SER A 171 -0.31 3.83 -5.92
C SER A 171 1.05 3.82 -6.61
N VAL A 172 1.88 2.82 -6.33
CA VAL A 172 3.19 2.62 -6.97
C VAL A 172 3.03 2.24 -8.43
N SER A 173 2.08 1.34 -8.73
CA SER A 173 1.72 0.94 -10.09
C SER A 173 1.29 2.14 -10.93
N SER A 174 0.40 2.97 -10.40
CA SER A 174 -0.08 4.18 -11.07
C SER A 174 1.05 5.19 -11.26
N ALA A 175 1.90 5.40 -10.23
CA ALA A 175 3.05 6.28 -10.34
C ALA A 175 4.03 5.82 -11.44
N ILE A 176 4.32 4.53 -11.54
CA ILE A 176 5.18 3.96 -12.59
C ILE A 176 4.56 4.17 -13.97
N LEU A 177 3.27 3.91 -14.13
CA LEU A 177 2.60 4.07 -15.42
C LEU A 177 2.50 5.54 -15.85
N MET A 178 2.30 6.46 -14.90
CA MET A 178 2.35 7.91 -15.14
C MET A 178 3.74 8.37 -15.63
N LEU A 179 4.84 7.77 -15.13
CA LEU A 179 6.19 8.06 -15.62
C LEU A 179 6.39 7.71 -17.10
N TYR A 180 5.54 6.84 -17.66
CA TYR A 180 5.54 6.44 -19.06
C TYR A 180 4.35 7.00 -19.86
N GLY A 181 3.54 7.90 -19.28
CA GLY A 181 2.40 8.52 -19.95
C GLY A 181 1.15 7.65 -20.11
N GLU A 182 1.13 6.45 -19.51
CA GLU A 182 -0.04 5.56 -19.47
C GLU A 182 -0.88 5.90 -18.25
N ALA A 183 -1.72 6.92 -18.35
CA ALA A 183 -2.57 7.34 -17.23
C ALA A 183 -3.73 6.36 -17.03
N ILE A 184 -3.68 5.54 -15.98
CA ILE A 184 -4.85 4.82 -15.48
C ILE A 184 -5.75 5.85 -14.78
N HIS A 185 -6.77 6.34 -15.49
CA HIS A 185 -7.81 7.15 -14.90
C HIS A 185 -8.69 6.25 -14.01
N ALA A 186 -8.80 6.59 -12.73
CA ALA A 186 -9.60 5.87 -11.72
C ALA A 186 -11.11 5.96 -12.00
#